data_AF-A0AA94IUK9-F1
#
_entry.id   AF-A0AA94IUK9-F1
#
_cell.length_a   1.000
_cell.length_b   1.000
_cell.length_c   1.000
_cell.angle_alpha   90.00
_cell.angle_beta   90.00
_cell.angle_gamma   90.00
#
_symmetry.space_group_name_H-M   'P 1'
#
loop_
_entity.id
_entity.type
_entity.pdbx_description
1 polymer ?
#
loop_
_entity_poly.entity_id
_entity_poly.type
_entity_poly.pdbx_seq_one_letter_code
_entity_poly.pdbx_strand_id
1 'polypeptide(L)'
;MGKTYDFNTADTLNTLLLNCIFASGQLKGSEMYDVDFDHQIIEIEKYDAKPTYKKFFGYRPGVSVIGDLIVGIENSNGNTNVRFHQKNTQKRFFERFEQNGLIINRFRTDCGACSKEIVEEKKTQQVLLYPC
;
A
#
# COMPACT_ATOMS: atom_id res chain seq x y z
N MET A 1 -13.04 22.23 11.21
CA MET A 1 -11.58 22.00 11.27
C MET A 1 -11.34 20.49 11.19
N GLY A 2 -10.72 20.02 10.11
CA GLY A 2 -10.47 18.59 9.91
C GLY A 2 -9.40 18.08 10.87
N LYS A 3 -9.52 16.83 11.33
CA LYS A 3 -8.45 16.17 12.08
C LYS A 3 -7.21 16.04 11.18
N THR A 4 -6.07 16.58 11.62
CA THR A 4 -4.77 16.34 10.97
C THR A 4 -4.26 14.97 11.41
N TYR A 5 -3.83 14.15 10.46
CA TYR A 5 -3.23 12.85 10.74
C TYR A 5 -1.83 12.79 10.12
N ASP A 6 -0.89 12.20 10.85
CA ASP A 6 0.46 11.99 10.34
C ASP A 6 0.48 10.84 9.33
N PHE A 7 1.25 11.04 8.26
CA PHE A 7 1.38 10.11 7.17
C PHE A 7 2.83 10.12 6.66
N ASN A 8 3.39 8.94 6.40
CA ASN A 8 4.74 8.78 5.87
C ASN A 8 4.71 7.90 4.62
N THR A 9 5.13 8.46 3.48
CA THR A 9 5.24 7.77 2.18
C THR A 9 6.43 6.84 2.09
N ALA A 10 7.43 7.00 2.97
CA ALA A 10 8.63 6.18 3.03
C ALA A 10 9.33 5.99 1.67
N ASP A 11 9.36 7.04 0.83
CA ASP A 11 9.78 6.94 -0.58
C ASP A 11 11.16 6.31 -0.76
N THR A 12 12.18 6.80 -0.02
CA THR A 12 13.54 6.26 -0.09
C THR A 12 13.61 4.79 0.32
N LEU A 13 12.87 4.40 1.36
CA LEU A 13 12.81 3.02 1.82
C LEU A 13 12.17 2.11 0.76
N ASN A 14 11.03 2.53 0.21
CA ASN A 14 10.30 1.76 -0.78
C ASN A 14 11.09 1.57 -2.08
N THR A 15 11.79 2.60 -2.54
CA THR A 15 12.70 2.49 -3.70
C THR A 15 13.87 1.56 -3.41
N LEU A 16 14.51 1.66 -2.24
CA LEU A 16 15.59 0.75 -1.85
C LEU A 16 15.11 -0.70 -1.78
N LEU A 17 13.93 -0.94 -1.21
CA LEU A 17 13.32 -2.26 -1.09
C LEU A 17 13.13 -2.91 -2.46
N LEU A 18 12.52 -2.20 -3.41
CA LEU A 18 12.34 -2.70 -4.78
C LEU A 18 13.68 -2.99 -5.46
N ASN A 19 14.64 -2.08 -5.35
CA ASN A 19 15.98 -2.28 -5.91
C ASN A 19 16.66 -3.53 -5.34
N CYS A 20 16.55 -3.78 -4.04
CA CYS A 20 17.11 -4.98 -3.41
C CYS A 20 16.43 -6.27 -3.92
N ILE A 21 15.11 -6.26 -4.09
CA ILE A 21 14.33 -7.40 -4.57
C ILE A 21 14.68 -7.75 -6.04
N PHE A 22 14.89 -6.74 -6.89
CA PHE A 22 15.36 -6.96 -8.26
C PHE A 22 16.82 -7.42 -8.28
N ALA A 23 17.69 -6.82 -7.47
CA ALA A 23 19.10 -7.19 -7.39
C ALA A 23 19.31 -8.61 -6.86
N SER A 24 18.45 -9.09 -5.96
CA SER A 24 18.47 -10.47 -5.46
C SER A 24 17.89 -11.49 -6.46
N GLY A 25 17.25 -11.02 -7.54
CA GLY A 25 16.58 -11.87 -8.53
C GLY A 25 15.26 -12.48 -8.05
N GLN A 26 14.71 -12.02 -6.93
CA GLN A 26 13.43 -12.46 -6.41
C GLN A 26 12.26 -11.99 -7.28
N LEU A 27 12.40 -10.82 -7.91
CA LEU A 27 11.54 -10.35 -9.00
C LEU A 27 12.39 -10.01 -10.23
N LYS A 28 11.79 -10.10 -11.41
CA LYS A 28 12.43 -9.80 -12.70
C LYS A 28 11.57 -8.82 -13.50
N GLY A 29 12.21 -7.82 -14.10
CA GLY A 29 11.50 -6.76 -14.82
C GLY A 29 10.75 -7.21 -16.09
N SER A 30 11.01 -8.41 -16.61
CA SER A 30 10.30 -8.98 -17.76
C SER A 30 9.08 -9.82 -17.37
N GLU A 31 8.88 -10.10 -16.09
CA GLU A 31 7.79 -10.92 -15.58
C GLU A 31 6.67 -10.02 -15.04
N MET A 32 5.43 -10.52 -15.10
CA MET A 32 4.27 -9.81 -14.58
C MET A 32 3.82 -10.45 -13.27
N TYR A 33 3.45 -9.62 -12.30
CA TYR A 33 3.14 -10.08 -10.95
C TYR A 33 1.75 -9.62 -10.48
N ASP A 34 1.11 -10.47 -9.68
CA ASP A 34 -0.11 -10.11 -8.96
C ASP A 34 0.30 -9.41 -7.65
N VAL A 35 -0.21 -8.19 -7.44
CA VAL A 35 0.08 -7.38 -6.25
C VAL A 35 -1.15 -7.35 -5.36
N ASP A 36 -0.98 -7.65 -4.07
CA ASP A 36 -2.00 -7.50 -3.03
C ASP A 36 -1.75 -6.22 -2.23
N PHE A 37 -2.80 -5.48 -1.91
CA PHE A 37 -2.73 -4.31 -1.06
C PHE A 37 -3.81 -4.32 0.02
N ASP A 38 -3.35 -4.18 1.27
CA ASP A 38 -4.20 -4.08 2.46
C ASP A 38 -3.69 -3.01 3.43
N HIS A 39 -4.61 -2.45 4.21
CA HIS A 39 -4.24 -1.73 5.42
C HIS A 39 -4.14 -2.69 6.59
N GLN A 40 -2.93 -2.92 7.07
CA GLN A 40 -2.70 -3.72 8.27
C GLN A 40 -2.76 -2.80 9.50
N ILE A 41 -3.33 -3.28 10.61
CA ILE A 41 -3.29 -2.56 11.89
C ILE A 41 -2.30 -3.28 12.78
N ILE A 42 -1.29 -2.55 13.24
CA ILE A 42 -0.21 -3.08 14.06
C ILE A 42 -0.26 -2.40 15.41
N GLU A 43 -0.37 -3.20 16.46
CA GLU A 43 -0.28 -2.74 17.84
C GLU A 43 1.17 -2.32 18.15
N ILE A 44 1.34 -1.15 18.77
CA ILE A 44 2.67 -0.67 19.11
C ILE A 44 2.66 0.23 20.34
N GLU A 45 3.71 0.11 21.14
CA GLU A 45 3.93 0.88 22.37
C GLU A 45 4.89 2.05 22.17
N LYS A 46 4.78 2.74 21.02
CA LYS A 46 5.53 3.99 20.79
C LYS A 46 4.77 5.18 21.32
N TYR A 47 5.51 6.18 21.79
CA TYR A 47 4.95 7.43 22.35
C TYR A 47 3.96 8.13 21.40
N ASP A 48 4.23 8.09 20.10
CA ASP A 48 3.42 8.75 19.07
C ASP A 48 2.25 7.91 18.55
N ALA A 49 2.16 6.63 18.95
CA ALA A 49 1.08 5.72 18.54
C ALA A 49 -0.29 6.30 18.91
N LYS A 50 -1.28 6.08 18.05
CA LYS A 50 -2.64 6.61 18.23
C LYS A 50 -3.63 5.47 18.48
N PRO A 51 -4.73 5.72 19.21
CA PRO A 51 -5.74 4.70 19.44
C PRO A 51 -6.36 4.27 18.11
N THR A 52 -6.42 2.96 17.88
CA THR A 52 -7.05 2.34 16.72
C THR A 52 -8.52 2.06 16.99
N TYR A 53 -9.31 1.81 15.94
CA TYR A 53 -10.70 1.35 16.12
C TYR A 53 -10.79 -0.01 16.83
N LYS A 54 -9.71 -0.82 16.79
CA LYS A 54 -9.61 -2.11 17.47
C LYS A 54 -9.30 -1.98 18.98
N LYS A 55 -9.34 -0.76 19.53
CA LYS A 55 -9.20 -0.45 20.96
C LYS A 55 -7.81 -0.70 21.57
N PHE A 56 -6.77 -0.65 20.75
CA PHE A 56 -5.37 -0.62 21.18
C PHE A 56 -4.60 0.51 20.48
N PHE A 57 -3.43 0.89 20.99
CA PHE A 57 -2.57 1.91 20.37
C PHE A 57 -1.73 1.30 19.25
N GLY A 58 -1.66 1.97 18.10
CA GLY A 58 -1.03 1.38 16.93
C GLY A 58 -0.87 2.32 15.75
N TYR A 59 -0.38 1.74 14.66
CA TYR A 59 -0.38 2.33 13.34
C TYR A 59 -1.27 1.55 12.39
N ARG A 60 -1.61 2.19 11.27
CA ARG A 60 -2.36 1.60 10.17
C ARG A 60 -1.57 1.76 8.86
N PRO A 61 -0.47 1.02 8.66
CA PRO A 61 0.24 1.06 7.39
C PRO A 61 -0.59 0.49 6.24
N GLY A 62 -0.48 1.11 5.07
CA GLY A 62 -0.83 0.49 3.80
C GLY A 62 0.36 -0.33 3.31
N VAL A 63 0.14 -1.60 3.05
CA VAL A 63 1.20 -2.56 2.69
C VAL A 63 0.84 -3.20 1.35
N SER A 64 1.79 -3.19 0.41
CA SER A 64 1.70 -3.92 -0.85
C SER A 64 2.65 -5.11 -0.85
N VAL A 65 2.15 -6.28 -1.26
CA VAL A 65 2.91 -7.53 -1.31
C VAL A 65 2.76 -8.26 -2.65
N ILE A 66 3.76 -9.07 -3.00
CA ILE A 66 3.76 -10.03 -4.11
C ILE A 66 4.19 -11.38 -3.55
N GLY A 67 3.26 -12.32 -3.41
CA GLY A 67 3.49 -13.51 -2.61
C GLY A 67 3.87 -13.12 -1.18
N ASP A 68 5.03 -13.57 -0.70
CA ASP A 68 5.56 -13.24 0.62
C ASP A 68 6.47 -12.00 0.63
N LEU A 69 6.68 -11.36 -0.52
CA LEU A 69 7.57 -10.22 -0.66
C LEU A 69 6.81 -8.92 -0.40
N ILE A 70 7.27 -8.14 0.58
CA ILE A 70 6.81 -6.76 0.73
C ILE A 70 7.45 -5.92 -0.36
N VAL A 71 6.62 -5.28 -1.18
CA VAL A 71 7.06 -4.42 -2.29
C VAL A 71 6.76 -2.95 -2.05
N GLY A 72 6.05 -2.63 -0.97
CA GLY A 72 5.84 -1.24 -0.55
C GLY A 72 5.13 -1.11 0.78
N ILE A 73 5.52 -0.09 1.56
CA ILE A 73 4.91 0.26 2.85
C ILE A 73 4.75 1.77 2.93
N GLU A 74 3.55 2.24 3.27
CA GLU A 74 3.32 3.64 3.65
C GLU A 74 2.60 3.66 4.99
N ASN A 75 3.09 4.46 5.94
CA ASN A 75 2.58 4.45 7.30
C ASN A 75 1.57 5.57 7.58
N SER A 76 0.57 5.28 8.41
CA SER A 76 -0.39 6.26 8.89
C SER A 76 -0.75 6.01 10.35
N ASN A 77 -1.19 7.06 11.05
CA ASN A 77 -1.62 6.93 12.44
C ASN A 77 -2.79 5.93 12.60
N GLY A 78 -2.83 5.21 13.73
CA GLY A 78 -3.86 4.21 14.01
C GLY A 78 -5.30 4.74 14.07
N ASN A 79 -5.46 6.04 14.35
CA ASN A 79 -6.76 6.72 14.41
C ASN A 79 -7.23 7.30 13.06
N THR A 80 -6.49 7.06 11.97
CA THR A 80 -6.89 7.51 10.63
C THR A 80 -8.20 6.87 10.20
N ASN A 81 -9.01 7.61 9.44
CA ASN A 81 -10.22 7.04 8.84
C ASN A 81 -9.83 5.93 7.85
N VAL A 82 -10.64 4.87 7.75
CA VAL A 82 -10.40 3.74 6.83
C VAL A 82 -10.21 4.21 5.38
N ARG A 83 -10.94 5.24 4.95
CA ARG A 83 -10.84 5.83 3.60
C ARG A 83 -9.72 6.88 3.46
N PHE A 84 -8.98 7.17 4.53
CA PHE A 84 -7.98 8.24 4.56
C PHE A 84 -6.81 7.91 3.63
N HIS A 85 -6.58 8.77 2.63
CA HIS A 85 -5.48 8.72 1.65
C HIS A 85 -5.36 7.42 0.82
N GLN A 86 -6.37 6.54 0.83
CA GLN A 86 -6.31 5.25 0.16
C GLN A 86 -6.03 5.34 -1.34
N LYS A 87 -6.73 6.24 -2.04
CA LYS A 87 -6.47 6.56 -3.46
C LYS A 87 -5.04 7.04 -3.69
N ASN A 88 -4.57 7.95 -2.84
CA ASN A 88 -3.24 8.56 -2.98
C ASN A 88 -2.12 7.55 -2.72
N THR A 89 -2.30 6.65 -1.75
CA THR A 89 -1.36 5.55 -1.45
C THR A 89 -1.27 4.57 -2.61
N GLN A 90 -2.40 4.11 -3.14
CA GLN A 90 -2.39 3.21 -4.29
C GLN A 90 -1.74 3.89 -5.51
N LYS A 91 -2.08 5.16 -5.78
CA LYS A 91 -1.46 5.92 -6.89
C LYS A 91 0.07 5.98 -6.76
N ARG A 92 0.59 6.33 -5.58
CA ARG A 92 2.03 6.35 -5.32
C ARG A 92 2.67 4.98 -5.48
N PHE A 93 2.03 3.90 -5.03
CA PHE A 93 2.55 2.56 -5.26
C PHE A 93 2.63 2.22 -6.74
N PHE A 94 1.58 2.48 -7.52
CA PHE A 94 1.62 2.26 -8.97
C PHE A 94 2.73 3.05 -9.66
N GLU A 95 2.84 4.35 -9.36
CA GLU A 95 3.90 5.20 -9.93
C GLU A 95 5.29 4.67 -9.56
N ARG A 96 5.48 4.24 -8.31
CA ARG A 96 6.75 3.68 -7.84
C ARG A 96 7.08 2.35 -8.51
N PHE A 97 6.08 1.48 -8.68
CA PHE A 97 6.24 0.21 -9.38
C PHE A 97 6.67 0.42 -10.84
N GLU A 98 6.00 1.34 -11.54
CA GLU A 98 6.35 1.70 -12.92
C GLU A 98 7.77 2.28 -13.03
N GLN A 99 8.15 3.21 -12.14
CA GLN A 99 9.49 3.79 -12.11
C GLN A 99 10.60 2.78 -11.85
N ASN A 100 10.31 1.71 -11.11
CA ASN A 100 11.28 0.66 -10.78
C ASN A 100 11.18 -0.56 -11.73
N GLY A 101 10.40 -0.47 -12.82
CA GLY A 101 10.30 -1.54 -13.82
C GLY A 101 9.52 -2.77 -13.36
N LEU A 102 8.68 -2.64 -12.33
CA LEU A 102 7.76 -3.71 -11.91
C LEU A 102 6.52 -3.70 -12.80
N ILE A 103 6.29 -4.81 -13.50
CA ILE A 103 5.11 -4.98 -14.35
C ILE A 103 4.01 -5.69 -13.53
N ILE A 104 2.89 -5.00 -13.32
CA ILE A 104 1.76 -5.55 -12.56
C ILE A 104 0.79 -6.21 -13.52
N ASN A 105 0.46 -7.47 -13.25
CA ASN A 105 -0.58 -8.23 -13.95
C ASN A 105 -1.97 -7.89 -13.40
N ARG A 106 -2.17 -8.11 -12.10
CA ARG A 106 -3.39 -7.79 -11.37
C ARG A 106 -3.07 -7.05 -10.10
N PHE A 107 -3.94 -6.13 -9.72
CA PHE A 107 -3.87 -5.46 -8.42
C PHE A 107 -5.11 -5.84 -7.62
N ARG A 108 -4.90 -6.47 -6.47
CA ARG A 108 -5.94 -6.99 -5.59
C ARG A 108 -6.00 -6.14 -4.32
N THR A 109 -7.21 -5.77 -3.92
CA THR A 109 -7.44 -4.95 -2.73
C THR A 109 -8.83 -5.22 -2.16
N ASP A 110 -9.00 -4.94 -0.86
CA ASP A 110 -10.27 -5.09 -0.17
C ASP A 110 -11.33 -4.10 -0.70
N CYS A 111 -12.60 -4.52 -0.63
CA CYS A 111 -13.74 -3.72 -1.14
C CYS A 111 -13.86 -2.34 -0.46
N GLY A 112 -13.35 -2.21 0.78
CA GLY A 112 -13.24 -0.94 1.49
C GLY A 112 -12.33 0.09 0.79
N ALA A 113 -11.43 -0.38 -0.09
CA ALA A 113 -10.47 0.43 -0.83
C ALA A 113 -10.90 0.94 -2.19
N CYS A 114 -12.00 0.43 -2.70
CA CYS A 114 -12.42 0.72 -4.06
C CYS A 114 -13.16 2.06 -4.13
N SER A 115 -12.45 3.11 -4.51
CA SER A 115 -13.08 4.31 -5.06
C SER A 115 -13.27 4.08 -6.56
N LYS A 116 -14.48 4.29 -7.11
CA LYS A 116 -14.77 4.12 -8.57
C LYS A 116 -13.73 4.80 -9.46
N GLU A 117 -13.17 5.92 -9.00
CA GLU A 117 -12.12 6.68 -9.68
C GLU A 117 -10.80 5.91 -9.89
N ILE A 118 -10.42 5.00 -9.00
CA ILE A 118 -9.17 4.22 -9.11
C ILE A 118 -9.27 3.22 -10.27
N VAL A 119 -10.45 2.62 -10.43
CA VAL A 119 -10.75 1.67 -11.51
C VAL A 119 -10.84 2.39 -12.86
N GLU A 120 -11.37 3.61 -12.88
CA GLU A 120 -11.46 4.43 -14.10
C GLU A 120 -10.10 4.98 -14.58
N GLU A 121 -9.19 5.34 -13.65
CA GLU A 121 -7.84 5.85 -13.95
C GLU A 121 -6.88 4.73 -14.45
N LYS A 122 -7.22 3.46 -14.22
CA LYS A 122 -6.35 2.29 -14.49
C LYS A 122 -6.93 1.29 -15.50
N LYS A 123 -7.67 1.76 -16.52
CA LYS A 123 -8.29 0.92 -17.57
C LYS A 123 -7.34 -0.01 -18.35
N THR A 124 -6.02 0.13 -18.22
CA THR A 124 -5.00 -0.73 -18.86
C THR A 124 -4.55 -1.92 -18.00
N GLN A 125 -4.88 -1.98 -16.70
CA GLN A 125 -4.51 -3.08 -15.80
C GLN A 125 -5.73 -3.72 -15.15
N GLN A 126 -5.70 -5.05 -15.00
CA GLN A 126 -6.83 -5.81 -14.46
C GLN A 126 -6.87 -5.67 -12.93
N VAL A 127 -7.56 -4.64 -12.44
CA VAL A 127 -7.85 -4.47 -11.01
C VAL A 127 -8.95 -5.46 -10.62
N LEU A 128 -8.63 -6.39 -9.70
CA LEU A 128 -9.58 -7.37 -9.18
C LEU A 128 -10.00 -6.99 -7.77
N LEU A 129 -11.30 -6.85 -7.56
CA LEU A 129 -11.90 -6.53 -6.27
C LEU A 129 -12.43 -7.80 -5.63
N TYR A 130 -12.04 -8.07 -4.40
CA TYR A 130 -12.66 -9.13 -3.61
C TYR A 130 -13.73 -8.52 -2.70
N PRO A 131 -14.94 -9.10 -2.64
CA PRO A 131 -15.87 -8.77 -1.58
C PRO A 131 -15.24 -9.16 -0.24
N CYS A 132 -15.32 -8.26 0.75
CA CYS A 132 -15.08 -8.63 2.15
C CYS A 132 -16.13 -9.63 2.62
#